data_AF-A0A9E4SGF7-F1
#
_entry.id   AF-A0A9E4SGF7-F1
#
_cell.length_a   1.000
_cell.length_b   1.000
_cell.length_c   1.000
_cell.angle_alpha   90.00
_cell.angle_beta   90.00
_cell.angle_gamma   90.00
#
_symmetry.space_group_name_H-M   'P 1'
#
loop_
_entity.id
_entity.type
_entity.pdbx_description
1 polymer ?
#
loop_
_entity_poly.entity_id
_entity_poly.type
_entity_poly.pdbx_seq_one_letter_code
_entity_poly.pdbx_strand_id
1 'polypeptide(L)'
;MDITWLGHSCFRLHDADMVVVTDPYPASIGLTVDNRPASIVTVSNPHPNHTNAASIEGEPKVFSNPGEYEYNGVTARGLMTPLAEGQPQEERNVAFTIEIGNINICHLGDISVPL
;
A
#
# COMPACT_ATOMS: atom_id res chain seq x y z
N MET A 1 16.00 0.32 8.34
CA MET A 1 14.96 0.81 7.42
C MET A 1 15.50 0.97 6.00
N ASP A 2 14.93 0.19 5.07
CA ASP A 2 15.18 0.26 3.63
C ASP A 2 13.86 0.55 2.90
N ILE A 3 13.91 1.42 1.90
CA ILE A 3 12.79 1.71 0.98
C ILE A 3 13.24 1.34 -0.43
N THR A 4 12.52 0.43 -1.07
CA THR A 4 12.78 0.00 -2.45
C THR A 4 11.56 0.28 -3.30
N TRP A 5 11.74 1.01 -4.41
CA TRP A 5 10.71 1.14 -5.42
C TRP A 5 10.67 -0.13 -6.29
N LEU A 6 9.50 -0.76 -6.37
CA LEU A 6 9.27 -1.99 -7.12
C LEU A 6 8.58 -1.73 -8.47
N GLY A 7 8.28 -0.48 -8.80
CA GLY A 7 7.53 -0.09 -10.00
C GLY A 7 6.12 0.40 -9.68
N HIS A 8 5.52 1.17 -10.60
CA HIS A 8 4.21 1.80 -10.39
C HIS A 8 4.14 2.56 -9.04
N SER A 9 3.09 2.35 -8.26
CA SER A 9 2.90 2.83 -6.88
C SER A 9 3.36 1.79 -5.83
N CYS A 10 4.13 0.78 -6.25
CA CYS A 10 4.56 -0.30 -5.38
C CYS A 10 5.95 -0.04 -4.77
N PHE A 11 5.97 0.00 -3.45
CA PHE A 11 7.18 0.18 -2.65
C PHE A 11 7.28 -0.94 -1.62
N ARG A 12 8.50 -1.43 -1.40
CA ARG A 12 8.85 -2.32 -0.30
C ARG A 12 9.52 -1.51 0.81
N LEU A 13 8.88 -1.50 1.97
CA LEU A 13 9.37 -0.90 3.20
C LEU A 13 9.85 -2.03 4.12
N HIS A 14 11.09 -1.97 4.57
CA HIS A 14 11.70 -3.07 5.32
C HIS A 14 12.48 -2.58 6.52
N ASP A 15 12.16 -3.14 7.69
CA ASP A 15 12.91 -2.93 8.92
C ASP A 15 12.89 -4.20 9.77
N ALA A 16 14.08 -4.66 10.17
CA ALA A 16 14.28 -5.93 10.87
C ALA A 16 13.54 -7.10 10.15
N ASP A 17 12.58 -7.73 10.81
CA ASP A 17 11.82 -8.87 10.27
C ASP A 17 10.50 -8.43 9.59
N MET A 18 10.20 -7.13 9.57
CA MET A 18 8.94 -6.60 9.04
C MET A 18 9.10 -6.05 7.62
N VAL A 19 8.20 -6.49 6.75
CA VAL A 19 8.13 -6.05 5.35
C VAL A 19 6.72 -5.57 5.05
N VAL A 20 6.59 -4.31 4.61
CA VAL A 20 5.35 -3.74 4.09
C VAL A 20 5.49 -3.51 2.60
N VAL A 21 4.52 -3.97 1.82
CA VAL A 21 4.42 -3.68 0.38
C VAL A 21 3.21 -2.77 0.14
N THR A 22 3.38 -1.71 -0.65
CA THR A 22 2.27 -0.84 -1.08
C THR A 22 1.80 -1.25 -2.48
N ASP A 23 0.51 -1.15 -2.76
CA ASP A 23 -0.12 -1.27 -4.09
C ASP A 23 0.53 -2.30 -5.05
N PRO A 24 0.57 -3.60 -4.70
CA PRO A 24 1.10 -4.61 -5.59
C PRO A 24 0.29 -4.66 -6.89
N TYR A 25 0.98 -4.81 -8.02
CA TYR A 25 0.40 -4.68 -9.35
C TYR A 25 0.53 -5.99 -10.16
N PRO A 26 -0.33 -6.23 -11.17
CA PRO A 26 -0.26 -7.41 -12.02
C PRO A 26 0.87 -7.30 -13.06
N ALA A 27 1.40 -8.45 -13.48
CA ALA A 27 2.45 -8.52 -14.51
C ALA A 27 2.06 -7.88 -15.85
N SER A 28 0.76 -7.71 -16.13
CA SER A 28 0.24 -7.01 -17.30
C SER A 28 0.67 -5.54 -17.40
N ILE A 29 1.15 -4.93 -16.32
CA ILE A 29 1.76 -3.60 -16.32
C ILE A 29 3.10 -3.56 -17.08
N GLY A 30 3.73 -4.72 -17.32
CA GLY A 30 4.96 -4.83 -18.09
C GLY A 30 6.23 -4.50 -17.31
N LEU A 31 6.12 -4.27 -15.99
CA LEU A 31 7.25 -4.17 -15.07
C LEU A 31 7.53 -5.53 -14.42
N THR A 32 8.78 -5.77 -14.02
CA THR A 32 9.17 -7.00 -13.33
C THR A 32 8.56 -7.00 -11.93
N VAL A 33 7.64 -7.94 -11.70
CA VAL A 33 7.01 -8.13 -10.39
C VAL A 33 8.03 -8.71 -9.42
N ASP A 34 8.17 -8.08 -8.26
CA ASP A 34 8.90 -8.60 -7.13
C ASP A 34 7.95 -9.38 -6.22
N ASN A 35 8.09 -10.70 -6.21
CA ASN A 35 7.25 -11.63 -5.45
C ASN A 35 7.82 -11.97 -4.06
N ARG A 36 8.82 -11.22 -3.57
CA ARG A 36 9.40 -11.46 -2.24
C ARG A 36 8.32 -11.45 -1.15
N PRO A 37 8.48 -12.29 -0.10
CA PRO A 37 7.51 -12.32 0.99
C PRO A 37 7.32 -10.96 1.67
N ALA A 38 6.08 -10.68 2.07
CA ALA A 38 5.73 -9.52 2.87
C ALA A 38 4.92 -9.91 4.11
N SER A 39 5.04 -9.12 5.16
CA SER A 39 4.23 -9.26 6.37
C SER A 39 2.89 -8.54 6.22
N ILE A 40 2.90 -7.39 5.53
CA ILE A 40 1.76 -6.51 5.35
C ILE A 40 1.72 -6.04 3.89
N VAL A 41 0.51 -5.93 3.34
CA VAL A 41 0.22 -5.25 2.09
C VAL A 41 -0.74 -4.09 2.37
N THR A 42 -0.45 -2.90 1.85
CA THR A 42 -1.42 -1.80 1.80
C THR A 42 -1.94 -1.67 0.38
N VAL A 43 -3.24 -1.41 0.24
CA VAL A 43 -3.93 -1.22 -1.04
C VAL A 43 -4.66 0.11 -0.98
N SER A 44 -4.21 1.08 -1.77
CA SER A 44 -4.73 2.45 -1.72
C SER A 44 -6.13 2.58 -2.31
N ASN A 45 -6.47 1.81 -3.35
CA ASN A 45 -7.77 1.88 -4.03
C ASN A 45 -8.11 0.52 -4.69
N PRO A 46 -9.37 0.29 -5.13
CA PRO A 46 -9.78 -1.01 -5.66
C PRO A 46 -9.35 -1.24 -7.13
N HIS A 47 -8.63 -0.32 -7.76
CA HIS A 47 -8.24 -0.46 -9.15
C HIS A 47 -7.37 -1.74 -9.33
N PRO A 48 -7.59 -2.55 -10.38
CA PRO A 48 -6.87 -3.83 -10.56
C PRO A 48 -5.34 -3.70 -10.61
N ASN A 49 -4.83 -2.51 -10.93
CA ASN A 49 -3.39 -2.24 -10.97
C ASN A 49 -2.76 -2.04 -9.58
N HIS A 50 -3.56 -1.97 -8.50
CA HIS A 50 -3.10 -1.69 -7.12
C HIS A 50 -3.45 -2.82 -6.14
N THR A 51 -4.19 -3.83 -6.58
CA THR A 51 -4.87 -4.82 -5.73
C THR A 51 -4.29 -6.22 -5.82
N ASN A 52 -3.13 -6.41 -6.45
CA ASN A 52 -2.56 -7.74 -6.74
C ASN A 52 -1.86 -8.38 -5.52
N ALA A 53 -2.44 -8.27 -4.33
CA ALA A 53 -1.91 -8.83 -3.09
C ALA A 53 -1.73 -10.35 -3.14
N ALA A 54 -2.55 -11.04 -3.94
CA ALA A 54 -2.46 -12.49 -4.14
C ALA A 54 -1.15 -12.96 -4.81
N SER A 55 -0.39 -12.05 -5.43
CA SER A 55 0.92 -12.36 -6.01
C SER A 55 2.08 -12.28 -5.00
N ILE A 56 1.82 -11.78 -3.79
CA ILE A 56 2.82 -11.59 -2.75
C ILE A 56 2.92 -12.85 -1.90
N GLU A 57 4.13 -13.38 -1.72
CA GLU A 57 4.38 -14.56 -0.89
C GLU A 57 4.20 -14.24 0.61
N GLY A 58 3.93 -15.27 1.43
CA GLY A 58 3.98 -15.17 2.90
C GLY A 58 2.67 -14.83 3.62
N GLU A 59 1.52 -14.90 2.94
CA GLU A 59 0.19 -14.66 3.55
C GLU A 59 0.08 -13.31 4.30
N PRO A 60 0.36 -12.19 3.62
CA PRO A 60 0.43 -10.88 4.26
C PRO A 60 -0.93 -10.43 4.82
N LYS A 61 -0.90 -9.60 5.88
CA LYS A 61 -2.09 -8.85 6.30
C LYS A 61 -2.36 -7.73 5.30
N VAL A 62 -3.58 -7.70 4.76
CA VAL A 62 -4.00 -6.69 3.79
C VAL A 62 -4.74 -5.56 4.49
N PHE A 63 -4.24 -4.33 4.37
CA PHE A 63 -4.89 -3.10 4.82
C PHE A 63 -5.38 -2.33 3.58
N SER A 64 -6.71 -2.22 3.43
CA SER A 64 -7.32 -1.64 2.23
C SER A 64 -8.45 -0.66 2.52
N ASN A 65 -8.79 -0.44 3.80
CA ASN A 65 -9.87 0.43 4.22
C ASN A 65 -9.30 1.59 5.06
N PRO A 66 -10.03 2.71 5.20
CA PRO A 66 -9.68 3.71 6.19
C PRO A 66 -9.80 3.14 7.61
N GLY A 67 -8.94 3.61 8.51
CA GLY A 67 -8.90 3.15 9.89
C GLY A 67 -7.49 3.11 10.47
N GLU A 68 -7.38 2.63 11.70
CA GLU A 68 -6.11 2.42 12.39
C GLU A 68 -5.82 0.91 12.44
N TYR A 69 -4.57 0.57 12.18
CA TYR A 69 -4.06 -0.79 12.08
C TYR A 69 -2.80 -0.92 12.92
N GLU A 70 -2.63 -2.07 13.56
CA GLU A 70 -1.40 -2.46 14.24
C GLU A 70 -1.13 -3.94 13.96
N TYR A 71 0.08 -4.25 13.54
CA TYR A 71 0.51 -5.62 13.32
C TYR A 71 2.01 -5.77 13.55
N ASN A 72 2.38 -6.59 14.54
CA ASN A 72 3.77 -6.93 14.88
C ASN A 72 4.70 -5.70 14.97
N GLY A 73 4.25 -4.64 15.64
CA GLY A 73 5.03 -3.42 15.86
C GLY A 73 5.04 -2.43 14.68
N VAL A 74 4.40 -2.76 13.56
CA VAL A 74 4.07 -1.78 12.51
C VAL A 74 2.69 -1.20 12.80
N THR A 75 2.58 0.12 12.86
CA THR A 75 1.28 0.80 12.89
C THR A 75 1.00 1.43 11.54
N ALA A 76 -0.27 1.45 11.14
CA ALA A 76 -0.68 2.16 9.94
C ALA A 76 -2.02 2.87 10.16
N ARG A 77 -2.17 4.04 9.54
CA ARG A 77 -3.43 4.78 9.51
C ARG A 77 -3.86 5.03 8.07
N GLY A 78 -4.98 4.45 7.68
CA GLY A 78 -5.65 4.67 6.41
C GLY A 78 -6.61 5.87 6.50
N LEU A 79 -6.45 6.84 5.62
CA LEU A 79 -7.26 8.05 5.54
C LEU A 79 -7.81 8.18 4.11
N MET A 80 -9.14 8.26 3.97
CA MET A 80 -9.72 8.53 2.65
C MET A 80 -9.28 9.91 2.16
N THR A 81 -8.72 9.97 0.95
CA THR A 81 -8.38 11.25 0.33
C THR A 81 -9.65 11.95 -0.18
N PRO A 82 -9.61 13.25 -0.52
CA PRO A 82 -10.77 13.91 -1.12
C PRO A 82 -11.18 13.22 -2.42
N LEU A 83 -12.48 13.25 -2.70
CA LEU A 83 -13.08 12.59 -3.86
C LEU A 83 -13.17 13.61 -5.00
N ALA A 84 -12.68 13.27 -6.20
CA ALA A 84 -12.81 14.15 -7.34
C ALA A 84 -14.28 14.28 -7.78
N GLU A 85 -14.64 15.40 -8.42
CA GLU A 85 -16.00 15.59 -8.95
C GLU A 85 -16.33 14.49 -9.97
N GLY A 86 -17.43 13.78 -9.74
CA GLY A 86 -17.87 12.67 -10.59
C GLY A 86 -17.18 11.32 -10.34
N GLN A 87 -16.23 11.23 -9.41
CA GLN A 87 -15.61 9.95 -9.04
C GLN A 87 -16.57 9.10 -8.17
N PRO A 88 -16.74 7.79 -8.45
CA PRO A 88 -17.53 6.90 -7.60
C PRO A 88 -16.95 6.78 -6.19
N GLN A 89 -17.81 6.65 -5.17
CA GLN A 89 -17.36 6.57 -3.77
C GLN A 89 -16.61 5.26 -3.47
N GLU A 90 -16.98 4.19 -4.16
CA GLU A 90 -16.35 2.88 -4.08
C GLU A 90 -14.91 2.89 -4.61
N GLU A 91 -14.57 3.82 -5.51
CA GLU A 91 -13.23 3.99 -6.08
C GLU A 91 -12.37 4.97 -5.28
N ARG A 92 -12.84 5.38 -4.09
CA ARG A 92 -12.16 6.40 -3.30
C ARG A 92 -10.82 5.89 -2.78
N ASN A 93 -9.78 6.67 -3.06
CA ASN A 93 -8.42 6.39 -2.63
C ASN A 93 -8.24 6.57 -1.10
N VAL A 94 -7.40 5.73 -0.52
CA VAL A 94 -6.98 5.72 0.89
C VAL A 94 -5.48 5.94 0.94
N ALA A 95 -5.05 7.05 1.52
CA ALA A 95 -3.65 7.28 1.86
C ALA A 95 -3.30 6.54 3.15
N PHE A 96 -2.14 5.88 3.18
CA PHE A 96 -1.64 5.17 4.35
C PHE A 96 -0.43 5.88 4.94
N THR A 97 -0.51 6.20 6.22
CA THR A 97 0.63 6.63 7.04
C THR A 97 1.12 5.39 7.80
N ILE A 98 2.34 4.95 7.58
CA ILE A 98 2.92 3.68 8.05
C ILE A 98 4.11 3.99 8.94
N GLU A 99 4.05 3.58 10.21
CA GLU A 99 5.17 3.67 11.14
C GLU A 99 5.88 2.32 11.24
N ILE A 100 7.15 2.30 10.85
CA ILE A 100 8.01 1.12 10.85
C ILE A 100 9.45 1.56 11.13
N GLY A 101 10.14 0.87 12.06
CA GLY A 101 11.52 1.20 12.42
C GLY A 101 11.70 2.62 12.95
N ASN A 102 10.73 3.14 13.70
CA ASN A 102 10.68 4.53 14.21
C ASN A 102 10.66 5.61 13.10
N ILE A 103 10.32 5.24 11.86
CA ILE A 103 10.13 6.17 10.76
C ILE A 103 8.66 6.12 10.35
N ASN A 104 8.09 7.30 10.13
CA ASN A 104 6.73 7.44 9.64
C ASN A 104 6.74 7.80 8.15
N ILE A 105 6.13 6.96 7.32
CA ILE A 105 6.07 7.09 5.86
C ILE A 105 4.61 7.27 5.42
N CYS A 106 4.34 8.29 4.61
CA CYS A 106 3.02 8.48 4.02
C CYS A 106 3.01 8.06 2.55
N HIS A 107 2.24 7.02 2.23
CA HIS A 107 1.91 6.63 0.86
C HIS A 107 0.54 7.22 0.49
N LEU A 108 0.54 8.22 -0.40
CA LEU A 108 -0.67 8.96 -0.77
C LEU A 108 -1.60 8.20 -1.72
N GLY A 109 -1.15 7.09 -2.31
CA GLY A 109 -1.87 6.39 -3.37
C GLY A 109 -2.13 7.29 -4.57
N ASP A 110 -3.27 7.10 -5.21
CA ASP A 110 -3.72 7.88 -6.37
C ASP A 110 -4.49 9.14 -5.95
N ILE A 111 -3.85 9.96 -5.12
CA ILE A 111 -4.41 11.27 -4.79
C ILE A 111 -4.55 12.12 -6.06
N SER A 112 -5.78 12.46 -6.41
CA SER A 112 -6.11 13.17 -7.66
C SER A 112 -6.53 14.62 -7.43
N VAL A 113 -6.77 15.01 -6.17
CA VAL A 113 -7.19 16.35 -5.74
C VAL A 113 -6.44 16.75 -4.47
N PRO A 114 -6.19 18.05 -4.22
CA PRO A 114 -5.50 18.52 -3.02
C PRO A 114 -6.18 18.03 -1.72
N LEU A 115 -5.37 17.69 -0.70
CA LEU A 115 -5.82 17.32 0.65
C LEU A 115 -6.56 18.46 1.36
#